data_AF-A0A963N985-F1
#
_entry.id   AF-A0A963N985-F1
#
_cell.length_a   1.000
_cell.length_b   1.000
_cell.length_c   1.000
_cell.angle_alpha   90.00
_cell.angle_beta   90.00
_cell.angle_gamma   90.00
#
_symmetry.space_group_name_H-M   'P 1'
#
loop_
_entity.id
_entity.type
_entity.pdbx_description
1 polymer ?
#
loop_
_entity_poly.entity_id
_entity_poly.type
_entity_poly.pdbx_seq_one_letter_code
_entity_poly.pdbx_strand_id
1 'polypeptide(L)'
;MVFVFDGARTELSGLAGELVVPPEWLAEIAPDALKRQFARTPYAVSFQAGETTVILVTLHVLYGKAAVEREPELAAIARWLADWARQENRWHHNLVVLGDFNIDRQGDALWRAFTSTGLVVPPALHEVRRS
;
A
#
# COMPACT_ATOMS: atom_id res chain seq x y z
N MET A 1 -10.77 -5.73 -7.34
CA MET A 1 -10.99 -4.27 -7.34
C MET A 1 -11.44 -3.81 -8.72
N VAL A 2 -12.05 -2.62 -8.84
CA VAL A 2 -12.40 -1.99 -10.13
C VAL A 2 -11.87 -0.57 -10.12
N PHE A 3 -11.27 -0.14 -11.22
CA PHE A 3 -10.85 1.25 -11.44
C PHE A 3 -11.74 1.85 -12.54
N VAL A 4 -12.29 3.03 -12.27
CA VAL A 4 -13.07 3.81 -13.24
C VAL A 4 -12.36 5.15 -13.39
N PHE A 5 -12.06 5.53 -14.62
CA PHE A 5 -11.32 6.75 -14.94
C PHE A 5 -11.82 7.35 -16.25
N ASP A 6 -11.52 8.64 -16.44
CA ASP A 6 -11.85 9.37 -17.66
C ASP A 6 -10.71 9.23 -18.67
N GLY A 7 -10.94 8.44 -19.72
CA GLY A 7 -9.97 8.22 -20.79
C GLY A 7 -9.58 9.47 -21.58
N ALA A 8 -10.37 10.55 -21.50
CA ALA A 8 -10.00 11.83 -22.11
C ALA A 8 -8.95 12.60 -21.30
N ARG A 9 -8.69 12.20 -20.04
CA ARG A 9 -7.76 12.87 -19.12
C ARG A 9 -6.55 12.01 -18.76
N THR A 10 -6.71 10.69 -18.77
CA THR A 10 -5.70 9.74 -18.29
C THR A 10 -5.71 8.47 -19.11
N GLU A 11 -4.52 7.90 -19.34
CA GLU A 11 -4.34 6.63 -20.04
C GLU A 11 -3.72 5.58 -19.10
N LEU A 12 -3.85 4.30 -19.43
CA LEU A 12 -3.12 3.23 -18.72
C LEU A 12 -1.66 3.26 -19.17
N SER A 13 -0.71 3.27 -18.23
CA SER A 13 0.73 3.33 -18.57
C SER A 13 1.40 1.96 -18.65
N GLY A 14 0.63 0.88 -18.53
CA GLY A 14 1.07 -0.49 -18.84
C GLY A 14 1.26 -1.43 -17.64
N LEU A 15 1.13 -0.95 -16.40
CA LEU A 15 1.16 -1.79 -15.21
C LEU A 15 -0.28 -2.10 -14.75
N ALA A 16 -0.58 -3.38 -14.60
CA ALA A 16 -1.74 -3.88 -13.88
C ALA A 16 -1.38 -5.24 -13.25
N GLY A 17 -1.48 -5.37 -11.94
CA GLY A 17 -1.07 -6.61 -11.28
C GLY A 17 -1.26 -6.64 -9.77
N GLU A 18 -1.10 -7.85 -9.23
CA GLU A 18 -1.19 -8.12 -7.80
C GLU A 18 0.19 -8.09 -7.14
N LEU A 19 0.25 -7.55 -5.93
CA LEU A 19 1.42 -7.65 -5.08
C LEU A 19 1.34 -8.93 -4.29
N VAL A 20 2.38 -9.75 -4.41
CA VAL A 20 2.55 -11.00 -3.67
C VAL A 20 3.72 -10.87 -2.71
N VAL A 21 3.70 -11.68 -1.66
CA VAL A 21 4.75 -11.72 -0.64
C VAL A 21 5.84 -12.62 -1.20
N PRO A 22 7.08 -12.12 -1.35
CA PRO A 22 8.18 -12.94 -1.83
C PRO A 22 8.39 -14.17 -0.92
N PRO A 23 8.64 -15.38 -1.47
CA PRO A 23 8.82 -16.60 -0.68
C PRO A 23 9.89 -16.49 0.42
N GLU A 24 10.94 -15.71 0.17
CA GLU A 24 12.02 -15.44 1.12
C GLU A 24 11.53 -14.71 2.38
N TRP A 25 10.50 -13.86 2.29
CA TRP A 25 9.94 -13.16 3.46
C TRP A 25 9.12 -14.12 4.33
N LEU A 26 8.46 -15.10 3.71
CA LEU A 26 7.72 -16.13 4.44
C LEU A 26 8.64 -17.06 5.25
N ALA A 27 9.92 -17.14 4.85
CA ALA A 27 10.95 -17.89 5.57
C ALA A 27 11.58 -17.11 6.73
N GLU A 28 11.33 -15.80 6.86
CA GLU A 28 11.90 -14.98 7.93
C GLU A 28 11.36 -15.42 9.30
N ILE A 29 12.23 -15.50 10.31
CA ILE A 29 11.89 -15.90 11.68
C ILE A 29 12.03 -14.68 12.60
N ALA A 30 11.06 -13.77 12.52
CA ALA A 30 10.86 -12.68 13.48
C ALA A 30 9.48 -12.80 14.16
N PRO A 31 9.30 -12.27 15.39
CA PRO A 31 8.01 -12.30 16.09
C PRO A 31 6.86 -11.66 15.32
N ASP A 32 7.17 -10.66 14.49
CA ASP A 32 6.28 -9.87 13.64
C ASP A 32 6.36 -10.26 12.16
N ALA A 33 7.08 -11.34 11.82
CA ALA A 33 7.20 -11.79 10.43
C ALA A 33 5.87 -12.33 9.90
N LEU A 34 5.50 -11.89 8.69
CA LEU A 34 4.34 -12.39 7.98
C LEU A 34 4.59 -13.83 7.52
N LYS A 35 3.75 -14.78 7.97
CA LYS A 35 3.92 -16.23 7.72
C LYS A 35 3.09 -16.78 6.57
N ARG A 36 2.29 -15.94 5.92
CA ARG A 36 1.38 -16.31 4.84
C ARG A 36 1.26 -15.18 3.84
N GLN A 37 0.54 -15.42 2.76
CA GLN A 37 0.20 -14.35 1.83
C GLN A 37 -0.69 -13.27 2.45
N PHE A 38 -0.74 -12.09 1.83
CA PHE A 38 -1.63 -11.00 2.23
C PHE A 38 -3.07 -11.51 2.32
N ALA A 39 -3.83 -11.03 3.30
CA ALA A 39 -5.21 -11.46 3.53
C ALA A 39 -6.07 -11.21 2.28
N ARG A 40 -5.79 -10.10 1.59
CA ARG A 40 -6.16 -9.86 0.20
C ARG A 40 -4.95 -9.29 -0.53
N THR A 41 -4.64 -9.81 -1.70
CA THR A 41 -3.55 -9.32 -2.52
C THR A 41 -3.83 -7.86 -2.91
N PRO A 42 -2.91 -6.93 -2.59
CA PRO A 42 -3.00 -5.58 -3.11
C PRO A 42 -3.01 -5.57 -4.63
N TYR A 43 -3.80 -4.70 -5.24
CA TYR A 43 -3.85 -4.57 -6.70
C TYR A 43 -3.35 -3.19 -7.11
N ALA A 44 -2.38 -3.16 -8.01
CA ALA A 44 -1.76 -1.96 -8.53
C ALA A 44 -2.11 -1.74 -10.00
N VAL A 45 -2.41 -0.49 -10.34
CA VAL A 45 -2.59 -0.04 -11.73
C VAL A 45 -1.86 1.28 -11.92
N SER A 46 -1.15 1.43 -13.05
CA SER A 46 -0.53 2.69 -13.40
C SER A 46 -1.34 3.49 -14.43
N PHE A 47 -1.41 4.79 -14.18
CA PHE A 47 -2.06 5.77 -15.04
C PHE A 47 -1.06 6.86 -15.41
N GLN A 48 -1.19 7.39 -16.62
CA GLN A 48 -0.43 8.53 -17.09
C GLN A 48 -1.37 9.71 -17.39
N ALA A 49 -1.00 10.88 -16.88
CA ALA A 49 -1.66 12.16 -17.12
C ALA A 49 -0.59 13.18 -17.55
N GLY A 50 -0.50 13.43 -18.85
CA GLY A 50 0.60 14.23 -19.42
C GLY A 50 1.96 13.58 -19.13
N GLU A 51 2.85 14.33 -18.46
CA GLU A 51 4.18 13.85 -18.06
C GLU A 51 4.19 13.13 -16.70
N THR A 52 3.05 13.06 -16.01
CA THR A 52 2.96 12.47 -14.68
C THR A 52 2.41 11.06 -14.74
N THR A 53 3.17 10.10 -14.22
CA THR A 53 2.68 8.75 -13.95
C THR A 53 2.30 8.61 -12.47
N VAL A 54 1.13 8.04 -12.21
CA VAL A 54 0.68 7.63 -10.88
C VAL A 54 0.38 6.14 -10.86
N ILE A 55 0.93 5.45 -9.87
CA ILE A 55 0.65 4.06 -9.58
C ILE A 55 -0.30 4.05 -8.39
N LEU A 56 -1.52 3.57 -8.61
CA LEU A 56 -2.54 3.41 -7.57
C LEU A 56 -2.49 1.98 -7.04
N VAL A 57 -2.16 1.83 -5.77
CA VAL A 57 -2.16 0.53 -5.07
C VAL A 57 -3.34 0.48 -4.11
N THR A 58 -4.20 -0.51 -4.32
CA THR A 58 -5.40 -0.70 -3.50
C THR A 58 -5.16 -1.77 -2.44
N LEU A 59 -5.47 -1.43 -1.18
CA LEU A 59 -5.31 -2.31 -0.02
C LEU A 59 -6.66 -2.67 0.60
N HIS A 60 -6.71 -3.87 1.16
CA HIS A 60 -7.73 -4.26 2.11
C HIS A 60 -7.09 -5.17 3.16
N VAL A 61 -6.48 -4.54 4.16
CA VAL A 61 -5.74 -5.20 5.24
C VAL A 61 -6.71 -6.03 6.09
N LEU A 62 -6.22 -7.11 6.70
CA LEU A 62 -7.00 -7.91 7.64
C LEU A 62 -7.72 -7.02 8.68
N TYR A 63 -9.01 -7.26 8.91
CA TYR A 63 -9.78 -6.57 9.97
C TYR A 63 -9.35 -7.03 11.37
N GLY A 64 -9.01 -8.34 11.51
CA GLY A 64 -8.48 -8.95 12.72
C GLY A 64 -9.43 -8.92 13.93
N LYS A 65 -9.06 -9.56 15.04
CA LYS A 65 -9.71 -9.33 16.35
C LYS A 65 -8.84 -8.49 17.27
N ALA A 66 -7.52 -8.52 17.06
CA ALA A 66 -6.52 -7.72 17.76
C ALA A 66 -5.57 -7.02 16.79
N ALA A 67 -5.01 -5.89 17.20
CA ALA A 67 -4.02 -5.14 16.43
C ALA A 67 -2.79 -5.99 16.05
N VAL A 68 -2.32 -6.84 16.96
CA VAL A 68 -1.15 -7.71 16.73
C VAL A 68 -1.31 -8.66 15.52
N GLU A 69 -2.55 -8.98 15.11
CA GLU A 69 -2.80 -9.81 13.94
C GLU A 69 -2.57 -9.06 12.62
N ARG A 70 -2.67 -7.72 12.64
CA ARG A 70 -2.60 -6.83 11.48
C ARG A 70 -1.20 -6.25 11.26
N GLU A 71 -0.45 -6.11 12.34
CA GLU A 71 0.89 -5.49 12.33
C GLU A 71 1.88 -6.17 11.36
N PRO A 72 2.01 -7.52 11.31
CA PRO A 72 2.87 -8.19 10.33
C PRO A 72 2.49 -7.89 8.87
N GLU A 73 1.19 -7.82 8.58
CA GLU A 73 0.70 -7.54 7.23
C GLU A 73 1.00 -6.09 6.83
N LEU A 74 0.73 -5.13 7.71
CA LEU A 74 1.03 -3.71 7.47
C LEU A 74 2.53 -3.47 7.30
N ALA A 75 3.37 -4.10 8.14
CA ALA A 75 4.82 -3.98 8.04
C ALA A 75 5.34 -4.57 6.72
N ALA A 76 4.84 -5.73 6.30
CA ALA A 76 5.20 -6.35 5.03
C ALA A 76 4.77 -5.48 3.83
N ILE A 77 3.56 -4.91 3.84
CA ILE A 77 3.10 -4.00 2.78
C ILE A 77 3.97 -2.73 2.77
N ALA A 78 4.27 -2.14 3.93
CA ALA A 78 5.11 -0.95 4.05
C ALA A 78 6.52 -1.19 3.49
N ARG A 79 7.12 -2.35 3.77
CA ARG A 79 8.39 -2.79 3.17
C ARG A 79 8.30 -2.90 1.66
N TRP A 80 7.28 -3.59 1.15
CA TRP A 80 7.06 -3.80 -0.29
C TRP A 80 6.98 -2.47 -1.03
N LEU A 81 6.16 -1.55 -0.52
CA LEU A 81 5.96 -0.22 -1.12
C LEU A 81 7.23 0.62 -1.08
N ALA A 82 8.02 0.55 0.00
CA ALA A 82 9.27 1.29 0.09
C ALA A 82 10.33 0.75 -0.88
N ASP A 83 10.43 -0.58 -1.01
CA ASP A 83 11.33 -1.21 -1.96
C ASP A 83 10.94 -0.86 -3.41
N TRP A 84 9.63 -0.83 -3.70
CA TRP A 84 9.14 -0.41 -5.02
C TRP A 84 9.38 1.07 -5.28
N ALA A 85 9.06 1.95 -4.33
CA ALA A 85 9.26 3.39 -4.46
C ALA A 85 10.73 3.73 -4.75
N ARG A 86 11.69 3.02 -4.14
CA ARG A 86 13.13 3.19 -4.44
C ARG A 86 13.49 2.83 -5.89
N GLN A 87 12.84 1.81 -6.45
CA GLN A 87 13.05 1.39 -7.84
C GLN A 87 12.44 2.40 -8.82
N GLU A 88 11.21 2.83 -8.54
CA GLU A 88 10.43 3.76 -9.38
C GLU A 88 10.90 5.21 -9.28
N ASN A 89 11.65 5.58 -8.23
CA ASN A 89 12.20 6.94 -8.08
C ASN A 89 13.06 7.36 -9.28
N ARG A 90 13.64 6.40 -10.02
CA ARG A 90 14.39 6.66 -11.27
C ARG A 90 13.51 7.19 -12.41
N TRP A 91 12.22 6.92 -12.37
CA TRP A 91 11.24 7.29 -13.39
C TRP A 91 10.27 8.38 -12.92
N HIS A 92 10.48 8.92 -11.71
CA HIS A 92 9.63 9.94 -11.09
C HIS A 92 8.14 9.54 -11.00
N HIS A 93 7.86 8.24 -10.92
CA HIS A 93 6.48 7.76 -10.78
C HIS A 93 5.97 8.01 -9.35
N ASN A 94 4.74 8.49 -9.25
CA ASN A 94 4.08 8.74 -7.97
C ASN A 94 3.41 7.45 -7.49
N LEU A 95 3.77 6.95 -6.32
CA LEU A 95 3.12 5.80 -5.72
C LEU A 95 2.08 6.28 -4.70
N VAL A 96 0.80 5.97 -4.96
CA VAL A 96 -0.31 6.35 -4.09
C VAL A 96 -1.03 5.09 -3.64
N VAL A 97 -1.20 4.98 -2.33
CA VAL A 97 -1.80 3.80 -1.70
C VAL A 97 -3.13 4.20 -1.08
N LEU A 98 -4.17 3.42 -1.35
CA LEU A 98 -5.53 3.71 -0.92
C LEU A 98 -6.29 2.43 -0.59
N GLY A 99 -7.42 2.58 0.11
CA GLY A 99 -8.32 1.48 0.43
C GLY A 99 -8.57 1.39 1.92
N ASP A 100 -8.88 0.18 2.38
CA ASP A 100 -9.17 -0.09 3.78
C ASP A 100 -7.90 -0.64 4.45
N PHE A 101 -7.25 0.22 5.22
CA PHE A 101 -6.04 -0.14 5.95
C PHE A 101 -6.33 -0.85 7.26
N ASN A 102 -7.59 -0.85 7.74
CA ASN A 102 -7.95 -1.32 9.08
C ASN A 102 -7.00 -0.83 10.18
N ILE A 103 -6.63 0.45 10.13
CA ILE A 103 -5.81 1.14 11.14
C ILE A 103 -6.74 1.94 12.05
N ASP A 104 -6.65 1.71 13.36
CA ASP A 104 -7.64 2.23 14.31
C ASP A 104 -7.47 3.75 14.51
N ARG A 105 -6.23 4.23 14.70
CA ARG A 105 -5.97 5.66 14.87
C ARG A 105 -4.56 6.07 14.46
N GLN A 106 -4.41 7.35 14.13
CA GLN A 106 -3.09 7.92 13.88
C GLN A 106 -2.19 7.79 15.12
N GLY A 107 -0.96 7.34 14.91
CA GLY A 107 0.05 7.18 15.94
C GLY A 107 -0.07 5.91 16.80
N ASP A 108 -1.05 5.03 16.56
CA ASP A 108 -1.05 3.70 17.19
C ASP A 108 0.03 2.76 16.61
N ALA A 109 0.08 1.52 17.11
CA ALA A 109 1.05 0.53 16.62
C ALA A 109 0.89 0.23 15.13
N LEU A 110 -0.35 0.14 14.63
CA LEU A 110 -0.65 -0.17 13.23
C LEU A 110 -0.25 0.97 12.30
N TRP A 111 -0.58 2.19 12.68
CA TRP A 111 -0.16 3.39 11.98
C TRP A 111 1.36 3.47 11.91
N ARG A 112 2.05 3.26 13.04
CA ARG A 112 3.52 3.29 13.08
C ARG A 112 4.13 2.19 12.24
N ALA A 113 3.59 0.97 12.27
CA ALA A 113 4.05 -0.12 11.43
C ALA A 113 3.91 0.22 9.95
N PHE A 114 2.75 0.76 9.54
CA PHE A 114 2.50 1.10 8.14
C PHE A 114 3.31 2.31 7.66
N THR A 115 3.51 3.31 8.52
CA THR A 115 4.28 4.53 8.17
C THR A 115 5.79 4.40 8.41
N SER A 116 6.24 3.27 8.96
CA SER A 116 7.64 3.03 9.37
C SER A 116 8.67 3.18 8.26
N THR A 117 8.25 3.00 7.01
CA THR A 117 9.13 3.02 5.82
C THR A 117 9.07 4.32 5.03
N GLY A 118 8.39 5.35 5.56
CA GLY A 118 8.34 6.68 4.95
C GLY A 118 7.05 6.99 4.17
N LEU A 119 6.02 6.14 4.26
CA LEU A 119 4.69 6.51 3.79
C LEU A 119 4.16 7.70 4.58
N VAL A 120 3.63 8.69 3.86
CA VAL A 120 3.05 9.90 4.44
C VAL A 120 1.60 10.04 4.04
N VAL A 121 0.79 10.54 4.96
CA VAL A 121 -0.58 10.94 4.65
C VAL A 121 -0.57 12.42 4.23
N PRO A 122 -1.17 12.79 3.09
CA PRO A 122 -1.28 14.19 2.70
C PRO A 122 -1.91 15.04 3.81
N PRO A 123 -1.34 16.21 4.17
CA PRO A 123 -1.80 17.01 5.30
C PRO A 123 -3.31 17.29 5.31
N ALA A 124 -3.87 17.57 4.13
CA ALA A 124 -5.30 17.84 3.94
C ALA A 124 -6.22 16.67 4.36
N LEU A 125 -5.72 15.43 4.38
CA LEU A 125 -6.52 14.26 4.79
C LEU A 125 -6.58 14.07 6.30
N HIS A 126 -5.76 14.77 7.10
CA HIS A 126 -5.86 14.69 8.56
C HIS A 126 -7.11 15.38 9.11
N GLU A 127 -7.65 16.36 8.39
CA GLU A 127 -8.83 17.15 8.78
C GLU A 127 -10.15 16.50 8.34
N VAL A 128 -10.09 15.50 7.46
CA VAL A 128 -11.28 14.81 6.96
C VAL A 128 -11.87 13.92 8.06
N ARG A 129 -13.18 14.05 8.29
CA ARG A 129 -13.91 13.23 9.25
C ARG A 129 -13.83 11.75 8.84
N ARG A 130 -13.30 10.92 9.74
CA ARG A 130 -13.25 9.46 9.58
C ARG A 130 -14.58 8.87 10.08
N SER A 131 -15.15 7.95 9.31
CA SER A 131 -16.40 7.24 9.61
C SER A 131 -16.20 6.16 10.65
#